data_AF-A0A7R9FUV2-F1
#
_entry.id   AF-A0A7R9FUV2-F1
#
_cell.length_a   1.000
_cell.length_b   1.000
_cell.length_c   1.000
_cell.angle_alpha   90.00
_cell.angle_beta   90.00
_cell.angle_gamma   90.00
#
_symmetry.space_group_name_H-M   'P 1'
#
loop_
_entity.id
_entity.type
_entity.pdbx_description
1 polymer ?
#
loop_
_entity_poly.entity_id
_entity_poly.type
_entity_poly.pdbx_seq_one_letter_code
_entity_poly.pdbx_strand_id
1 'polypeptide(L)'
;CRGPDVYECGSGECISVLLRCNQAKDCEDGSDERDCTCAELLQAKFLLRKICDGVSDCWDFSDEKNCEWCTPGQYHCLESQSCVDRDRVCDGIHDCPYGDDESHCVTVSPTESEADDHLYHRHGFLMIRKGGNWGKLCLENFNEIVREADTHWAITDIGRAACRALTYT
;
A
#
# COMPACT_ATOMS: atom_id res chain seq x y z
N CYS A 1 -30.43 -7.85 -7.81
CA CYS A 1 -29.24 -6.98 -7.97
C CYS A 1 -28.20 -7.67 -8.86
N ARG A 2 -27.50 -6.99 -9.78
CA ARG A 2 -26.46 -7.64 -10.63
C ARG A 2 -25.22 -6.76 -10.79
N GLY A 3 -24.18 -7.06 -10.01
CA GLY A 3 -22.87 -6.42 -10.03
C GLY A 3 -22.12 -6.70 -8.73
N PRO A 4 -20.77 -6.65 -8.73
CA PRO A 4 -19.96 -6.83 -7.52
C PRO A 4 -20.14 -5.69 -6.49
N ASP A 5 -20.56 -4.51 -6.94
CA ASP A 5 -20.68 -3.31 -6.09
C ASP A 5 -22.11 -3.07 -5.55
N VAL A 6 -22.97 -4.09 -5.58
CA VAL A 6 -24.40 -3.95 -5.26
C VAL A 6 -24.82 -4.95 -4.19
N TYR A 7 -25.46 -4.47 -3.13
CA TYR A 7 -26.06 -5.27 -2.07
C TYR A 7 -27.58 -5.38 -2.26
N GLU A 8 -28.13 -6.58 -2.02
CA GLU A 8 -29.57 -6.85 -2.06
C GLU A 8 -30.15 -6.81 -0.65
N CYS A 9 -31.02 -5.85 -0.39
CA CYS A 9 -31.72 -5.71 0.89
C CYS A 9 -32.71 -6.86 1.13
N GLY A 10 -33.05 -7.10 2.39
CA GLY A 10 -34.08 -8.06 2.80
C GLY A 10 -35.48 -7.74 2.24
N SER A 11 -35.77 -6.48 1.95
CA SER A 11 -36.99 -6.03 1.26
C SER A 11 -36.95 -6.17 -0.27
N GLY A 12 -35.81 -6.53 -0.86
CA GLY A 12 -35.63 -6.84 -2.29
C GLY A 12 -35.12 -5.68 -3.16
N GLU A 13 -34.89 -4.51 -2.59
CA GLU A 13 -34.21 -3.38 -3.22
C GLU A 13 -32.69 -3.60 -3.32
N CYS A 14 -32.07 -2.86 -4.23
CA CYS A 14 -30.64 -2.95 -4.50
C CYS A 14 -29.98 -1.62 -4.16
N ILE A 15 -29.00 -1.65 -3.27
CA ILE A 15 -28.20 -0.49 -2.87
C ILE A 15 -26.72 -0.72 -3.20
N SER A 16 -25.91 0.33 -3.16
CA SER A 16 -24.46 0.16 -3.32
C SER A 16 -23.87 -0.58 -2.12
N VAL A 17 -22.81 -1.37 -2.33
CA VAL A 17 -22.06 -2.01 -1.24
C VAL A 17 -21.51 -0.99 -0.23
N LEU A 18 -21.23 0.24 -0.66
CA LEU A 18 -20.80 1.34 0.21
C LEU A 18 -21.91 1.88 1.13
N LEU A 19 -23.18 1.56 0.82
CA LEU A 19 -24.33 1.90 1.64
C LEU A 19 -24.69 0.79 2.63
N ARG A 20 -24.04 -0.37 2.57
CA ARG A 20 -24.20 -1.39 3.59
C ARG A 20 -23.32 -1.04 4.80
N CYS A 21 -23.91 -1.09 6.00
CA CYS A 21 -23.21 -0.87 7.26
C CYS A 21 -22.58 0.53 7.37
N ASN A 22 -23.22 1.53 6.77
CA ASN A 22 -22.75 2.92 6.73
C ASN A 22 -23.32 3.78 7.88
N GLN A 23 -24.03 3.17 8.84
CA GLN A 23 -24.74 3.80 9.94
C GLN A 23 -25.99 4.61 9.53
N ALA A 24 -26.46 4.45 8.30
CA ALA A 24 -27.68 5.04 7.79
C ALA A 24 -28.65 3.95 7.32
N LYS A 25 -29.94 4.20 7.48
CA LYS A 25 -30.97 3.29 6.96
C LYS A 25 -31.25 3.65 5.50
N ASP A 26 -30.64 2.92 4.59
CA ASP A 26 -30.83 2.98 3.14
C ASP A 26 -31.78 1.89 2.62
N CYS A 27 -31.84 0.71 3.26
CA CYS A 27 -32.88 -0.28 2.98
C CYS A 27 -34.23 0.10 3.62
N GLU A 28 -35.35 -0.21 2.97
CA GLU A 28 -36.71 0.06 3.50
C GLU A 28 -36.96 -0.71 4.80
N ASP A 29 -36.44 -1.94 4.89
CA ASP A 29 -36.49 -2.78 6.08
C ASP A 29 -35.30 -2.58 7.05
N GLY A 30 -34.32 -1.75 6.69
CA GLY A 30 -33.09 -1.52 7.47
C GLY A 30 -32.21 -2.75 7.62
N SER A 31 -32.22 -3.66 6.64
CA SER A 31 -31.35 -4.85 6.62
C SER A 31 -29.89 -4.55 6.28
N ASP A 32 -29.62 -3.44 5.61
CA ASP A 32 -28.29 -2.87 5.37
C ASP A 32 -27.48 -2.66 6.65
N GLU A 33 -28.14 -2.33 7.76
CA GLU A 33 -27.48 -2.02 9.04
C GLU A 33 -27.54 -3.17 10.06
N ARG A 34 -27.91 -4.37 9.62
CA ARG A 34 -27.99 -5.58 10.46
C ARG A 34 -26.83 -6.53 10.18
N ASP A 35 -26.34 -7.16 11.24
CA ASP A 35 -25.25 -8.16 11.23
C ASP A 35 -23.98 -7.67 10.50
N CYS A 36 -23.60 -6.42 10.77
CA CYS A 36 -22.42 -5.79 10.22
C CYS A 36 -21.12 -6.24 10.90
N THR A 37 -20.09 -6.47 10.10
CA THR A 37 -18.70 -6.63 10.53
C THR A 37 -18.02 -5.28 10.67
N CYS A 38 -16.90 -5.24 11.39
CA CYS A 38 -16.11 -4.02 11.47
C CYS A 38 -15.44 -3.66 10.13
N ALA A 39 -15.04 -4.65 9.31
CA ALA A 39 -14.49 -4.42 7.98
C ALA A 39 -15.48 -3.72 7.03
N GLU A 40 -16.76 -4.11 7.04
CA GLU A 40 -17.81 -3.43 6.27
C GLU A 40 -17.96 -1.96 6.69
N LEU A 41 -17.85 -1.67 8.00
CA LEU A 41 -17.84 -0.29 8.49
C LEU A 41 -16.61 0.50 8.03
N LEU A 42 -15.44 -0.12 7.97
CA LEU A 42 -14.23 0.51 7.42
C LEU A 42 -14.39 0.80 5.93
N GLN A 43 -14.96 -0.13 5.18
CA GLN A 43 -15.26 0.03 3.76
C GLN A 43 -16.25 1.18 3.50
N ALA A 44 -17.36 1.24 4.24
CA ALA A 44 -18.33 2.32 4.15
C ALA A 44 -17.74 3.69 4.53
N LYS A 45 -16.71 3.72 5.39
CA LYS A 45 -15.96 4.92 5.77
C LYS A 45 -14.83 5.28 4.80
N PHE A 46 -14.69 4.56 3.68
CA PHE A 46 -13.58 4.72 2.73
C PHE A 46 -12.20 4.52 3.37
N LEU A 47 -12.12 3.65 4.38
CA LEU A 47 -10.89 3.27 5.06
C LEU A 47 -10.39 1.91 4.57
N LEU A 48 -10.41 1.68 3.25
CA LEU A 48 -9.96 0.43 2.65
C LEU A 48 -8.51 0.08 2.99
N ARG A 49 -7.66 1.09 3.22
CA ARG A 49 -6.27 0.95 3.69
C ARG A 49 -6.10 0.25 5.05
N LYS A 50 -7.20 0.05 5.78
CA LYS A 50 -7.26 -0.61 7.10
C LYS A 50 -7.83 -2.03 7.00
N ILE A 51 -8.08 -2.50 5.77
CA ILE A 51 -8.58 -3.83 5.49
C ILE A 51 -7.43 -4.58 4.82
N CYS A 52 -7.04 -5.72 5.40
CA CYS A 52 -5.94 -6.55 4.94
C CYS A 52 -4.59 -5.81 4.93
N ASP A 53 -4.34 -4.95 5.91
CA ASP A 53 -3.08 -4.21 6.07
C ASP A 53 -2.08 -4.93 7.00
N GLY A 54 -2.43 -6.12 7.48
CA GLY A 54 -1.62 -6.93 8.39
C GLY A 54 -1.70 -6.47 9.85
N VAL A 55 -2.50 -5.44 10.13
CA VAL A 55 -2.76 -4.90 11.46
C VAL A 55 -4.21 -5.16 11.81
N SER A 56 -4.45 -5.74 12.98
CA SER A 56 -5.82 -5.85 13.50
C SER A 56 -6.30 -4.46 13.98
N ASP A 57 -6.96 -3.75 13.08
CA ASP A 57 -7.72 -2.52 13.30
C ASP A 57 -9.15 -2.80 13.81
N CYS A 58 -9.70 -3.97 13.52
CA CYS A 58 -11.05 -4.35 13.93
C CYS A 58 -11.11 -5.29 15.15
N TRP A 59 -12.09 -5.04 16.02
CA TRP A 59 -12.34 -5.79 17.26
C TRP A 59 -12.73 -7.26 17.04
N ASP A 60 -13.29 -7.57 15.87
CA ASP A 60 -13.71 -8.91 15.44
C ASP A 60 -12.69 -9.57 14.49
N PHE A 61 -11.53 -8.92 14.24
CA PHE A 61 -10.50 -9.35 13.28
C PHE A 61 -11.06 -9.51 11.85
N SER A 62 -12.18 -8.86 11.52
CA SER A 62 -12.83 -8.99 10.21
C SER A 62 -12.07 -8.31 9.08
N ASP A 63 -11.30 -7.28 9.41
CA ASP A 63 -10.38 -6.56 8.53
C ASP A 63 -9.25 -7.45 8.01
N GLU A 64 -8.84 -8.43 8.79
CA GLU A 64 -7.77 -9.38 8.45
C GLU A 64 -8.30 -10.79 8.11
N LYS A 65 -9.63 -10.94 8.00
CA LYS A 65 -10.28 -12.21 7.63
C LYS A 65 -10.73 -12.18 6.18
N ASN A 66 -10.54 -13.32 5.52
CA ASN A 66 -10.99 -13.52 4.14
C ASN A 66 -10.40 -12.50 3.16
N CYS A 67 -9.22 -11.99 3.47
CA CYS A 67 -8.32 -11.46 2.47
C CYS A 67 -8.05 -12.60 1.49
N GLU A 68 -8.52 -12.48 0.25
CA GLU A 68 -7.91 -13.21 -0.85
C GLU A 68 -6.51 -12.63 -0.98
N TRP A 69 -5.61 -13.06 -0.08
CA TRP A 69 -4.21 -12.74 -0.19
C TRP A 69 -3.83 -13.13 -1.60
N CYS A 70 -3.37 -12.14 -2.36
CA CYS A 70 -2.88 -12.34 -3.71
C CYS A 70 -2.06 -13.63 -3.75
N THR A 71 -2.10 -14.36 -4.88
CA THR A 71 -1.42 -15.66 -4.94
C THR A 71 0.02 -15.53 -4.41
N PRO A 72 0.52 -16.51 -3.63
CA PRO A 72 1.80 -16.35 -2.96
C PRO A 72 2.90 -15.88 -3.92
N GLY A 73 3.44 -14.68 -3.68
CA GLY A 73 4.39 -14.02 -4.58
C GLY A 73 3.86 -12.82 -5.36
N GLN A 74 2.58 -12.50 -5.26
CA GLN A 74 1.99 -11.26 -5.80
C GLN A 74 2.03 -10.12 -4.77
N TYR A 75 2.09 -8.89 -5.26
CA TYR A 75 2.00 -7.67 -4.49
C TYR A 75 0.55 -7.18 -4.45
N HIS A 76 0.08 -6.87 -3.25
CA HIS A 76 -1.23 -6.30 -3.03
C HIS A 76 -1.13 -4.78 -3.14
N CYS A 77 -1.95 -4.19 -4.01
CA CYS A 77 -2.04 -2.74 -4.11
C CYS A 77 -2.60 -2.18 -2.80
N LEU A 78 -1.94 -1.24 -2.16
CA LEU A 78 -2.33 -0.70 -0.85
C LEU A 78 -3.64 0.09 -0.92
N GLU A 79 -3.90 0.72 -2.07
CA GLU A 79 -5.05 1.61 -2.26
C GLU A 79 -6.21 0.93 -3.01
N SER A 80 -6.08 -0.35 -3.36
CA SER A 80 -7.15 -1.11 -4.05
C SER A 80 -7.08 -2.60 -3.73
N GLN A 81 -8.18 -3.34 -3.87
CA GLN A 81 -8.19 -4.81 -3.70
C GLN A 81 -7.59 -5.56 -4.92
N SER A 82 -6.65 -4.93 -5.62
CA SER A 82 -6.02 -5.47 -6.83
C SER A 82 -4.67 -6.10 -6.48
N CYS A 83 -4.28 -7.10 -7.25
CA CYS A 83 -3.01 -7.79 -7.09
C CYS A 83 -2.21 -7.68 -8.38
N VAL A 84 -0.92 -7.39 -8.26
CA VAL A 84 0.04 -7.37 -9.37
C VAL A 84 1.17 -8.35 -9.09
N ASP A 85 1.88 -8.80 -10.12
CA ASP A 85 3.03 -9.67 -9.92
C ASP A 85 4.16 -8.90 -9.23
N ARG A 86 4.91 -9.53 -8.31
CA ARG A 86 6.01 -8.84 -7.60
C ARG A 86 7.01 -8.20 -8.54
N ASP A 87 7.27 -8.81 -9.70
CA ASP A 87 8.23 -8.30 -10.68
C ASP A 87 7.80 -6.96 -11.31
N ARG A 88 6.52 -6.57 -11.16
CA ARG A 88 5.99 -5.28 -11.62
C ARG A 88 6.07 -4.17 -10.60
N VAL A 89 6.50 -4.48 -9.37
CA VAL A 89 6.60 -3.47 -8.33
C VAL A 89 7.88 -2.68 -8.49
N CYS A 90 7.80 -1.36 -8.58
CA CYS A 90 8.94 -0.47 -8.82
C CYS A 90 9.65 -0.80 -10.14
N ASP A 91 8.88 -1.09 -11.19
CA ASP A 91 9.37 -1.35 -12.54
C ASP A 91 9.31 -0.11 -13.46
N GLY A 92 8.70 0.97 -12.97
CA GLY A 92 8.50 2.24 -13.67
C GLY A 92 7.12 2.37 -14.34
N ILE A 93 6.23 1.40 -14.18
CA ILE A 93 4.89 1.34 -14.77
C ILE A 93 3.87 1.30 -13.65
N HIS A 94 2.79 2.09 -13.77
CA HIS A 94 1.69 2.03 -12.82
C HIS A 94 0.78 0.84 -13.19
N ASP A 95 1.04 -0.34 -12.62
CA ASP A 95 0.20 -1.53 -12.77
C ASP A 95 -0.95 -1.56 -11.77
N CYS A 96 -0.79 -0.95 -10.58
CA CYS A 96 -1.91 -0.77 -9.66
C CYS A 96 -2.87 0.35 -10.14
N PRO A 97 -4.18 0.25 -9.85
CA PRO A 97 -5.18 1.26 -10.25
C PRO A 97 -4.85 2.69 -9.81
N TYR A 98 -4.13 2.82 -8.69
CA TYR A 98 -3.70 4.10 -8.12
C TYR A 98 -2.18 4.33 -8.24
N GLY A 99 -1.45 3.41 -8.89
CA GLY A 99 0.01 3.50 -9.09
C GLY A 99 0.84 3.36 -7.82
N ASP A 100 0.30 2.74 -6.77
CA ASP A 100 0.97 2.56 -5.49
C ASP A 100 2.06 1.48 -5.52
N ASP A 101 2.07 0.61 -6.53
CA ASP A 101 3.18 -0.28 -6.86
C ASP A 101 4.47 0.45 -7.23
N GLU A 102 4.35 1.70 -7.69
CA GLU A 102 5.49 2.59 -7.96
C GLU A 102 5.77 3.56 -6.80
N SER A 103 5.06 3.39 -5.68
CA SER A 103 5.27 4.15 -4.46
C SER A 103 6.14 3.36 -3.47
N HIS A 104 6.86 4.05 -2.60
CA HIS A 104 7.70 3.44 -1.56
C HIS A 104 8.84 2.52 -2.06
N CYS A 105 9.34 2.75 -3.28
CA CYS A 105 10.49 2.02 -3.85
C CYS A 105 11.84 2.28 -3.17
N VAL A 106 11.88 3.12 -2.13
CA VAL A 106 13.09 3.47 -1.39
C VAL A 106 12.77 3.50 0.09
N THR A 107 13.57 2.80 0.90
CA THR A 107 13.45 2.80 2.36
C THR A 107 14.82 2.80 3.03
N VAL A 108 14.86 3.14 4.31
CA VAL A 108 16.03 2.93 5.16
C VAL A 108 15.75 1.68 5.97
N SER A 109 16.57 0.63 5.79
CA SER A 109 16.43 -0.62 6.53
C SER A 109 17.80 -1.25 6.79
N PRO A 110 18.02 -1.90 7.96
CA PRO A 110 19.28 -2.56 8.25
C PRO A 110 19.51 -3.82 7.40
N THR A 111 18.45 -4.48 6.94
CA THR A 111 18.49 -5.74 6.18
C THR A 111 17.51 -5.72 5.01
N GLU A 112 17.74 -6.58 4.00
CA GLU A 112 16.83 -6.69 2.85
C GLU A 112 15.48 -7.32 3.23
N SER A 113 15.47 -8.20 4.23
CA SER A 113 14.24 -8.84 4.73
C SER A 113 13.31 -7.87 5.46
N GLU A 114 13.88 -6.88 6.16
CA GLU A 114 13.09 -5.87 6.89
C GLU A 114 12.68 -4.70 5.98
N ALA A 115 13.12 -4.67 4.72
CA ALA A 115 12.78 -3.57 3.81
C ALA A 115 11.33 -3.63 3.30
N ASP A 116 10.71 -4.81 3.30
CA ASP A 116 9.31 -5.02 2.87
C ASP A 116 8.29 -4.74 4.00
N ASP A 117 8.75 -4.63 5.25
CA ASP A 117 7.88 -4.50 6.43
C ASP A 117 7.28 -3.09 6.58
N HIS A 118 7.59 -2.15 5.68
CA HIS A 118 7.16 -0.74 5.73
C HIS A 118 7.44 -0.05 7.08
N LEU A 119 8.34 -0.62 7.89
CA LEU A 119 8.74 -0.08 9.18
C LEU A 119 9.72 1.07 8.98
N TYR A 120 9.49 2.14 9.72
CA TYR A 120 10.44 3.24 9.75
C TYR A 120 11.66 2.87 10.60
N HIS A 121 12.81 2.69 9.96
CA HIS A 121 14.08 2.54 10.68
C HIS A 121 14.83 3.86 10.76
N ARG A 122 15.30 4.20 11.98
CA ARG A 122 16.12 5.40 12.22
C ARG A 122 17.55 5.29 11.68
N HIS A 123 18.00 4.08 11.35
CA HIS A 123 19.36 3.77 10.91
C HIS A 123 19.31 2.52 10.03
N GLY A 124 20.19 2.44 9.05
CA GLY A 124 20.24 1.32 8.11
C GLY A 124 20.99 1.70 6.84
N PHE A 125 20.85 0.86 5.82
CA PHE A 125 21.29 1.16 4.48
C PHE A 125 20.13 1.82 3.71
N LEU A 126 20.47 2.68 2.74
CA LEU A 126 19.49 3.13 1.77
C LEU A 126 19.19 1.95 0.84
N MET A 127 17.99 1.40 0.98
CA MET A 127 17.50 0.27 0.19
C MET A 127 16.68 0.81 -0.97
N ILE A 128 16.85 0.22 -2.14
CA ILE A 128 16.06 0.50 -3.34
C ILE A 128 15.38 -0.79 -3.77
N ARG A 129 14.09 -0.70 -4.06
CA ARG A 129 13.31 -1.77 -4.65
C ARG A 129 13.23 -1.57 -6.16
N LYS A 130 13.45 -2.63 -6.92
CA LYS A 130 13.25 -2.64 -8.37
C LYS A 130 12.75 -4.00 -8.83
N GLY A 131 11.63 -4.03 -9.54
CA GLY A 131 10.96 -5.27 -9.94
C GLY A 131 10.74 -6.21 -8.76
N GLY A 132 10.19 -5.68 -7.66
CA GLY A 132 9.88 -6.43 -6.44
C GLY A 132 11.05 -6.77 -5.53
N ASN A 133 12.29 -6.63 -6.01
CA ASN A 133 13.49 -7.05 -5.28
C ASN A 133 14.17 -5.87 -4.58
N TRP A 134 14.45 -6.04 -3.29
CA TRP A 134 15.19 -5.07 -2.49
C TRP A 134 16.70 -5.26 -2.64
N GLY A 135 17.42 -4.16 -2.80
CA GLY A 135 18.88 -4.15 -2.82
C GLY A 135 19.45 -2.92 -2.11
N LYS A 136 20.64 -3.06 -1.56
CA LYS A 136 21.38 -1.94 -0.95
C LYS A 136 21.89 -1.03 -2.06
N LEU A 137 21.65 0.28 -1.94
CA LEU A 137 22.31 1.25 -2.80
C LEU A 137 23.79 1.33 -2.44
N CYS A 138 24.64 0.79 -3.31
CA CYS A 138 26.08 0.97 -3.24
C CYS A 138 26.50 2.09 -4.20
N LEU A 139 27.10 3.16 -3.66
CA LEU A 139 27.79 4.16 -4.47
C LEU A 139 29.25 3.76 -4.59
N GLU A 140 29.71 3.47 -5.81
CA GLU A 140 31.14 3.30 -6.08
C GLU A 140 31.86 4.64 -5.86
N ASN A 141 33.11 4.59 -5.39
CA ASN A 141 33.95 5.76 -5.09
C ASN A 141 33.47 6.72 -4.01
N PHE A 142 32.94 6.21 -2.89
CA PHE A 142 32.67 7.02 -1.70
C PHE A 142 33.90 7.84 -1.23
N ASN A 143 35.12 7.33 -1.42
CA ASN A 143 36.36 8.03 -1.06
C ASN A 143 36.70 9.24 -1.95
N GLU A 144 36.28 9.28 -3.22
CA GLU A 144 36.43 10.48 -4.05
C GLU A 144 35.31 11.48 -3.77
N ILE A 145 34.08 10.98 -3.60
CA ILE A 145 32.92 11.81 -3.22
C ILE A 145 33.16 12.48 -1.87
N VAL A 146 33.73 11.78 -0.88
CA VAL A 146 34.03 12.33 0.46
C VAL A 146 35.26 13.26 0.45
N ARG A 147 36.24 13.06 -0.43
CA ARG A 147 37.39 13.97 -0.55
C ARG A 147 37.01 15.32 -1.17
N GLU A 148 36.00 15.37 -2.03
CA GLU A 148 35.33 16.61 -2.43
C GLU A 148 34.24 17.06 -1.44
N ALA A 149 33.83 16.19 -0.49
CA ALA A 149 32.85 16.51 0.55
C ALA A 149 33.40 17.13 1.82
N ASP A 150 34.67 17.53 1.84
CA ASP A 150 35.17 18.42 2.90
C ASP A 150 34.86 19.90 2.66
N THR A 151 33.68 20.18 2.08
CA THR A 151 33.00 21.46 2.25
C THR A 151 31.50 21.18 2.33
N HIS A 152 30.93 21.32 3.53
CA HIS A 152 29.50 21.45 3.85
C HIS A 152 28.55 21.16 2.68
N TRP A 153 28.11 19.91 2.54
CA TRP A 153 27.04 19.57 1.61
C TRP A 153 25.75 20.18 2.13
N ALA A 154 25.11 21.05 1.35
CA ALA A 154 23.80 21.56 1.68
C ALA A 154 22.74 20.51 1.33
N ILE A 155 21.59 20.57 2.01
CA ILE A 155 20.43 19.68 1.73
C ILE A 155 20.05 19.68 0.24
N THR A 156 20.32 20.77 -0.47
CA THR A 156 20.11 20.91 -1.91
C THR A 156 20.99 20.01 -2.76
N ASP A 157 22.19 19.63 -2.30
CA ASP A 157 23.13 18.80 -3.05
C ASP A 157 22.75 17.32 -2.92
N ILE A 158 22.29 16.91 -1.73
CA ILE A 158 21.64 15.62 -1.50
C ILE A 158 20.36 15.53 -2.33
N GLY A 159 19.55 16.59 -2.33
CA GLY A 159 18.34 16.67 -3.16
C GLY A 159 18.62 16.55 -4.65
N ARG A 160 19.73 17.11 -5.14
CA ARG A 160 20.13 17.01 -6.56
C ARG A 160 20.63 15.61 -6.93
N ALA A 161 21.32 14.93 -6.03
CA ALA A 161 21.75 13.54 -6.22
C ALA A 161 20.55 12.58 -6.23
N ALA A 162 19.62 12.76 -5.28
CA ALA A 162 18.36 12.02 -5.25
C ALA A 162 17.52 12.30 -6.50
N CYS A 163 17.33 13.57 -6.90
CA CYS A 163 16.64 13.92 -8.14
C CYS A 163 17.31 13.30 -9.38
N ARG A 164 18.64 13.27 -9.47
CA ARG A 164 19.33 12.64 -10.60
C ARG A 164 19.07 11.14 -10.70
N ALA A 165 19.01 10.45 -9.55
CA ALA A 165 18.61 9.05 -9.50
C ALA A 165 17.13 8.84 -9.89
N LEU A 166 16.26 9.80 -9.56
CA LEU A 166 14.84 9.80 -9.91
C LEU A 166 14.55 10.20 -11.37
N THR A 167 15.47 10.90 -12.04
CA THR A 167 15.26 11.39 -13.42
C THR A 167 15.85 10.49 -14.51
N TYR A 168 16.43 9.34 -14.17
CA TYR A 168 16.77 8.33 -15.18
C TYR A 168 15.49 7.57 -15.57
N THR A 169 14.77 8.16 -16.52
CA THR A 169 13.72 7.53 -17.37
C THR A 169 14.33 6.65 -18.43
#